data_AF-A0A4Q9MNK1-F1
#
_entry.id   AF-A0A4Q9MNK1-F1
#
_cell.length_a   1.000
_cell.length_b   1.000
_cell.length_c   1.000
_cell.angle_alpha   90.00
_cell.angle_beta   90.00
_cell.angle_gamma   90.00
#
_symmetry.space_group_name_H-M   'P 1'
#
loop_
_entity.id
_entity.type
_entity.pdbx_description
1 polymer ?
#
loop_
_entity_poly.entity_id
_entity_poly.type
_entity_poly.pdbx_seq_one_letter_code
_entity_poly.pdbx_strand_id
1 'polypeptide(L)'
;MRVQLPSLALSLASALAWHGLRKRSLSPSGAAAAFAVGYTVMSVRLSTFGVALIVFYLTGSRATKVGKSLKKQLEEGHQDAGYRNAMQVVCNSLSAAIAALGWSALYDPHSWVAQALRSLGWDAGLGRHKVEFDITRWCPLTPPVAASWSRALVFVTLGHFACCLGDTLASELDILSRSRPILISTLKPVPPETNGGLSVVGTLASVGRCSLWG
;
A
#
# COMPACT_ATOMS: atom_id res chain seq x y z
N MET A 1 -13.75 6.29 -28.68
CA MET A 1 -14.03 5.82 -27.30
C MET A 1 -13.30 6.73 -26.34
N ARG A 2 -14.01 7.57 -25.56
CA ARG A 2 -13.36 8.41 -24.55
C ARG A 2 -13.12 7.55 -23.32
N VAL A 3 -11.86 7.22 -23.06
CA VAL A 3 -11.46 6.65 -21.79
C VAL A 3 -11.77 7.71 -20.74
N GLN A 4 -12.83 7.50 -19.94
CA GLN A 4 -13.09 8.33 -18.76
C GLN A 4 -12.03 7.95 -17.72
N LEU A 5 -10.83 8.51 -17.87
CA LEU A 5 -9.82 8.53 -16.82
C LEU A 5 -10.51 9.18 -15.61
N PRO A 6 -10.66 8.50 -14.46
CA PRO A 6 -11.37 9.06 -13.32
C PRO A 6 -10.61 10.31 -12.87
N SER A 7 -11.16 11.48 -13.18
CA SER A 7 -10.55 12.79 -12.91
C SER A 7 -10.22 12.95 -11.43
N LEU A 8 -11.06 12.40 -10.56
CA LEU A 8 -10.82 12.34 -9.12
C LEU A 8 -9.54 11.57 -8.77
N ALA A 9 -9.29 10.41 -9.38
CA ALA A 9 -8.08 9.62 -9.13
C ALA A 9 -6.83 10.38 -9.59
N LEU A 10 -6.92 11.06 -10.73
CA LEU A 10 -5.83 11.90 -11.25
C LEU A 10 -5.50 13.06 -10.31
N SER A 11 -6.53 13.79 -9.84
CA SER A 11 -6.36 14.89 -8.90
C SER A 11 -5.79 14.41 -7.57
N LEU A 12 -6.29 13.31 -7.01
CA LEU A 12 -5.81 12.77 -5.75
C LEU A 12 -4.39 12.20 -5.85
N ALA A 13 -4.07 11.44 -6.90
CA ALA A 13 -2.72 10.93 -7.12
C ALA A 13 -1.70 12.06 -7.28
N SER A 14 -2.07 13.11 -8.05
CA SER A 14 -1.26 14.32 -8.19
C SER A 14 -1.06 15.02 -6.85
N ALA A 15 -2.13 15.19 -6.06
CA ALA A 15 -2.08 15.83 -4.76
C ALA A 15 -1.20 15.07 -3.76
N LEU A 16 -1.27 13.74 -3.72
CA LEU A 16 -0.45 12.91 -2.84
C LEU A 16 1.03 12.89 -3.26
N ALA A 17 1.31 12.79 -4.56
CA ALA A 17 2.68 12.87 -5.08
C ALA A 17 3.31 14.24 -4.78
N TRP A 18 2.56 15.32 -5.02
CA TRP A 18 2.96 16.68 -4.68
C TRP A 18 3.15 16.87 -3.17
N HIS A 19 2.24 16.34 -2.35
CA HIS A 19 2.37 16.36 -0.90
C HIS A 19 3.66 15.67 -0.44
N GLY A 20 3.98 14.52 -1.03
CA GLY A 20 5.20 13.76 -0.76
C GLY A 20 6.46 14.55 -1.06
N LEU A 21 6.50 15.24 -2.21
CA LEU A 21 7.61 16.13 -2.58
C LEU A 21 7.74 17.30 -1.60
N ARG A 22 6.64 18.00 -1.32
CA ARG A 22 6.65 19.18 -0.44
C ARG A 22 7.08 18.83 0.98
N LYS A 23 6.74 17.63 1.47
CA LYS A 23 7.15 17.12 2.78
C LYS A 23 8.54 16.48 2.78
N ARG A 24 9.25 16.44 1.64
CA ARG A 24 10.50 15.69 1.45
C ARG A 24 10.42 14.23 1.90
N SER A 25 9.21 13.65 1.79
CA SER A 25 8.93 12.25 2.09
C SER A 25 9.08 11.35 0.84
N LEU A 26 9.31 11.94 -0.33
CA LEU A 26 9.59 11.27 -1.59
C LEU A 26 10.66 12.08 -2.33
N SER A 27 11.54 11.40 -3.06
CA SER A 27 12.39 12.04 -4.06
C SER A 27 11.57 12.44 -5.30
N PRO A 28 12.09 13.29 -6.22
CA PRO A 28 11.45 13.57 -7.51
C PRO A 28 11.06 12.31 -8.28
N SER A 29 11.97 11.33 -8.34
CA SER A 29 11.69 10.03 -8.98
C SER A 29 10.69 9.19 -8.18
N GLY A 30 10.76 9.22 -6.85
CA GLY A 30 9.79 8.58 -5.95
C GLY A 30 8.38 9.14 -6.12
N ALA A 31 8.23 10.45 -6.30
CA ALA A 31 6.94 11.09 -6.52
C ALA A 31 6.34 10.78 -7.90
N ALA A 32 7.17 10.71 -8.95
CA ALA A 32 6.72 10.25 -10.25
C ALA A 32 6.22 8.80 -10.19
N ALA A 33 6.96 7.91 -9.51
CA ALA A 33 6.52 6.54 -9.27
C ALA A 33 5.24 6.47 -8.42
N ALA A 34 5.14 7.27 -7.37
CA ALA A 34 3.97 7.33 -6.50
C ALA A 34 2.74 7.86 -7.24
N PHE A 35 2.91 8.82 -8.14
CA PHE A 35 1.85 9.29 -9.02
C PHE A 35 1.37 8.17 -9.96
N ALA A 36 2.29 7.50 -10.65
CA ALA A 36 1.94 6.42 -11.58
C ALA A 36 1.20 5.28 -10.87
N VAL A 37 1.75 4.76 -9.78
CA VAL A 37 1.12 3.71 -8.98
C VAL A 37 -0.20 4.21 -8.38
N GLY A 38 -0.19 5.40 -7.78
CA GLY A 38 -1.37 5.96 -7.13
C GLY A 38 -2.52 6.17 -8.09
N TYR A 39 -2.25 6.74 -9.26
CA TYR A 39 -3.24 6.89 -10.32
C TYR A 39 -3.81 5.52 -10.74
N THR A 40 -2.93 4.53 -10.93
CA THR A 40 -3.33 3.18 -11.35
C THR A 40 -4.26 2.52 -10.33
N VAL A 41 -3.85 2.48 -9.06
CA VAL A 41 -4.61 1.84 -7.98
C VAL A 41 -5.92 2.58 -7.69
N MET A 42 -5.90 3.92 -7.71
CA MET A 42 -7.08 4.74 -7.44
C MET A 42 -8.03 4.82 -8.63
N SER A 43 -7.60 4.46 -9.83
CA SER A 43 -8.47 4.36 -11.00
C SER A 43 -9.40 3.15 -10.98
N VAL A 44 -9.15 2.19 -10.08
CA VAL A 44 -10.00 1.01 -9.89
C VAL A 44 -11.30 1.43 -9.20
N ARG A 45 -12.44 0.97 -9.74
CA ARG A 45 -13.78 1.37 -9.29
C ARG A 45 -14.07 1.00 -7.83
N LEU A 46 -13.45 -0.06 -7.32
CA LEU A 46 -13.53 -0.45 -5.92
C LEU A 46 -12.64 0.45 -5.04
N SER A 47 -13.27 1.33 -4.27
CA SER A 47 -12.56 2.31 -3.42
C SER A 47 -11.63 1.68 -2.38
N THR A 48 -11.83 0.42 -1.99
CA THR A 48 -10.98 -0.29 -1.03
C THR A 48 -9.50 -0.22 -1.39
N PHE A 49 -9.15 -0.39 -2.67
CA PHE A 49 -7.75 -0.33 -3.12
C PHE A 49 -7.15 1.07 -2.93
N GLY A 50 -7.88 2.12 -3.34
CA GLY A 50 -7.46 3.51 -3.19
C GLY A 50 -7.37 3.95 -1.73
N VAL A 51 -8.37 3.61 -0.91
CA VAL A 51 -8.39 3.90 0.53
C VAL A 51 -7.22 3.21 1.23
N ALA A 52 -6.96 1.94 0.95
CA ALA A 52 -5.83 1.20 1.53
C ALA A 52 -4.48 1.86 1.20
N LEU A 53 -4.29 2.29 -0.06
CA LEU A 53 -3.09 3.01 -0.48
C LEU A 53 -2.94 4.35 0.26
N ILE A 54 -4.02 5.13 0.39
CA ILE A 54 -4.00 6.43 1.09
C ILE A 54 -3.64 6.21 2.57
N VAL A 55 -4.27 5.24 3.22
CA VAL A 55 -4.01 4.90 4.63
C VAL A 55 -2.55 4.45 4.81
N PHE A 56 -2.05 3.58 3.93
CA PHE A 56 -0.65 3.16 3.89
C PHE A 56 0.29 4.37 3.78
N TYR A 57 0.06 5.25 2.81
CA TYR A 57 0.90 6.42 2.57
C TYR A 57 0.90 7.38 3.76
N LEU A 58 -0.28 7.77 4.26
CA LEU A 58 -0.42 8.74 5.34
C LEU A 58 0.14 8.20 6.66
N THR A 59 -0.12 6.93 6.97
CA THR A 59 0.39 6.29 8.20
C THR A 59 1.90 6.10 8.11
N GLY A 60 2.39 5.59 6.98
CA GLY A 60 3.82 5.41 6.75
C GLY A 60 4.59 6.72 6.77
N SER A 61 4.06 7.79 6.17
CA SER A 61 4.69 9.12 6.15
C SER A 61 4.73 9.79 7.53
N ARG A 62 3.71 9.55 8.36
CA ARG A 62 3.73 9.98 9.77
C ARG A 62 4.76 9.20 10.58
N ALA A 63 4.81 7.87 10.41
CA ALA A 63 5.77 7.01 11.10
C ALA A 63 7.23 7.40 10.80
N THR A 64 7.57 7.58 9.52
CA THR A 64 8.92 8.03 9.12
C THR A 64 9.27 9.41 9.65
N LYS A 65 8.29 10.32 9.75
CA LYS A 65 8.53 11.66 10.34
C LYS A 65 8.85 11.57 11.84
N VAL A 66 8.11 10.73 12.59
CA VAL A 66 8.36 10.52 14.03
C VAL A 66 9.72 9.84 14.22
N GLY A 67 10.00 8.77 13.47
CA GLY A 67 11.29 8.09 13.49
C GLY A 67 12.46 9.01 13.17
N LYS A 68 12.31 9.90 12.17
CA LYS A 68 13.30 10.95 11.86
C LYS A 68 13.60 11.85 13.05
N SER A 69 12.56 12.34 13.73
CA SER A 69 12.74 13.27 14.86
C SER A 69 13.51 12.63 16.01
N LEU A 70 13.38 11.32 16.18
CA LEU A 70 14.01 10.54 17.22
C LEU A 70 15.45 10.14 16.86
N LYS A 71 15.68 9.62 15.64
CA LYS A 71 17.02 9.27 15.13
C LYS A 71 17.96 10.46 15.12
N LYS A 72 17.46 11.65 14.77
CA LYS A 72 18.24 12.90 14.79
C LYS A 72 18.74 13.29 16.19
N GLN A 73 18.07 12.85 17.26
CA GLN A 73 18.53 13.08 18.63
C GLN A 73 19.61 12.09 19.08
N LEU A 74 19.78 10.97 18.35
CA LEU A 74 20.66 9.86 18.74
C LEU A 74 21.97 9.82 17.94
N GLU A 75 21.98 10.27 16.68
CA GLU A 75 23.18 10.26 15.84
C GLU A 75 23.33 11.52 14.99
N GLU A 76 24.45 12.24 15.16
CA GLU A 76 24.90 13.32 14.28
C GLU A 76 25.53 12.72 13.01
N GLY A 77 24.73 12.40 11.99
CA GLY A 77 25.30 12.06 10.67
C GLY A 77 24.51 11.15 9.75
N HIS A 78 23.32 10.67 10.13
CA HIS A 78 22.60 9.69 9.31
C HIS A 78 21.79 10.33 8.15
N GLN A 79 21.76 9.60 7.02
CA GLN A 79 21.03 9.98 5.79
C GLN A 79 19.57 10.35 6.05
N ASP A 80 19.01 11.26 5.23
CA ASP A 80 17.64 11.77 5.35
C ASP A 80 16.57 10.65 5.29
N ALA A 81 16.27 10.07 6.46
CA ALA A 81 15.16 9.15 6.65
C ALA A 81 13.86 9.81 6.18
N GLY A 82 13.21 9.19 5.19
CA GLY A 82 12.04 9.72 4.50
C GLY A 82 12.23 10.03 3.02
N TYR A 83 13.45 10.08 2.48
CA TYR A 83 13.66 10.37 1.05
C TYR A 83 13.51 9.13 0.15
N ARG A 84 12.29 8.59 0.05
CA ARG A 84 12.06 7.34 -0.70
C ARG A 84 12.21 7.53 -2.20
N ASN A 85 12.97 6.65 -2.85
CA ASN A 85 13.22 6.69 -4.29
C ASN A 85 12.18 5.89 -5.10
N ALA A 86 12.21 6.03 -6.43
CA ALA A 86 11.29 5.32 -7.33
C ALA A 86 11.29 3.80 -7.11
N MET A 87 12.47 3.19 -6.95
CA MET A 87 12.60 1.75 -6.77
C MET A 87 11.91 1.30 -5.48
N GLN A 88 12.14 2.00 -4.36
CA GLN A 88 11.49 1.70 -3.09
C GLN A 88 9.97 1.85 -3.19
N VAL A 89 9.47 2.88 -3.88
CA VAL A 89 8.03 3.06 -4.09
C VAL A 89 7.47 1.89 -4.89
N VAL A 90 8.10 1.53 -6.01
CA VAL A 90 7.66 0.42 -6.86
C VAL A 90 7.70 -0.91 -6.10
N CYS A 91 8.82 -1.27 -5.46
CA CYS A 91 8.93 -2.51 -4.69
C CYS A 91 7.85 -2.62 -3.60
N ASN A 92 7.55 -1.51 -2.92
CA ASN A 92 6.57 -1.48 -1.84
C ASN A 92 5.11 -1.42 -2.31
N SER A 93 4.84 -1.31 -3.62
CA SER A 93 3.46 -1.10 -4.10
C SER A 93 3.10 -1.86 -5.38
N LEU A 94 4.07 -2.47 -6.07
CA LEU A 94 3.86 -3.16 -7.34
C LEU A 94 2.91 -4.35 -7.20
N SER A 95 3.11 -5.20 -6.20
CA SER A 95 2.24 -6.37 -5.96
C SER A 95 0.79 -5.95 -5.73
N ALA A 96 0.59 -4.92 -4.92
CA ALA A 96 -0.73 -4.33 -4.68
C ALA A 96 -1.34 -3.71 -5.94
N ALA A 97 -0.53 -3.05 -6.77
CA ALA A 97 -0.96 -2.46 -8.04
C ALA A 97 -1.36 -3.53 -9.06
N ILE A 98 -0.61 -4.62 -9.18
CA ILE A 98 -0.94 -5.76 -10.03
C ILE A 98 -2.25 -6.40 -9.58
N ALA A 99 -2.45 -6.62 -8.28
CA ALA A 99 -3.69 -7.18 -7.75
C ALA A 99 -4.90 -6.27 -8.02
N ALA A 100 -4.75 -4.95 -7.87
CA ALA A 100 -5.80 -3.98 -8.17
C ALA A 100 -6.13 -3.94 -9.67
N LEU A 101 -5.12 -3.96 -10.54
CA LEU A 101 -5.29 -4.02 -12.00
C LEU A 101 -5.94 -5.33 -12.44
N GLY A 102 -5.52 -6.46 -11.87
CA GLY A 102 -6.12 -7.76 -12.13
C GLY A 102 -7.60 -7.80 -11.73
N TRP A 103 -7.94 -7.19 -10.59
CA TRP A 103 -9.34 -7.03 -10.18
C TRP A 103 -10.13 -6.19 -11.20
N SER A 104 -9.58 -5.05 -11.61
CA SER A 104 -10.18 -4.17 -12.62
C SER A 104 -10.40 -4.88 -13.97
N ALA A 105 -9.42 -5.66 -14.43
CA ALA A 105 -9.50 -6.40 -15.67
C ALA A 105 -10.57 -7.51 -15.65
N LEU A 106 -10.71 -8.20 -14.51
CA LEU A 106 -11.64 -9.34 -14.38
C LEU A 106 -13.08 -8.91 -14.09
N TYR A 107 -13.26 -7.83 -13.31
CA TYR A 107 -14.55 -7.44 -12.73
C TYR A 107 -15.08 -6.07 -13.18
N ASP A 108 -14.29 -5.25 -13.89
CA ASP A 108 -14.73 -3.99 -14.49
C ASP A 108 -14.51 -3.98 -16.02
N PRO A 109 -15.47 -4.50 -16.81
CA PRO A 109 -15.38 -4.59 -18.27
C PRO A 109 -15.25 -3.24 -18.99
N HIS A 110 -15.63 -2.14 -18.34
CA HIS A 110 -15.60 -0.79 -18.88
C HIS A 110 -14.35 -0.03 -18.43
N SER A 111 -13.55 -0.59 -17.53
CA SER A 111 -12.28 0.00 -17.12
C SER A 111 -11.35 0.19 -18.33
N TRP A 112 -10.50 1.20 -18.22
CA TRP A 112 -9.45 1.45 -19.22
C TRP A 112 -8.49 0.25 -19.33
N VAL A 113 -8.29 -0.48 -18.23
CA VAL A 113 -7.43 -1.68 -18.15
C VAL A 113 -8.02 -2.81 -18.99
N ALA A 114 -9.31 -3.11 -18.82
CA ALA A 114 -10.00 -4.13 -19.60
C ALA A 114 -10.04 -3.75 -21.09
N GLN A 115 -10.24 -2.48 -21.41
CA GLN A 115 -10.20 -1.99 -22.80
C GLN A 115 -8.81 -2.11 -23.41
N ALA A 116 -7.75 -1.77 -22.67
CA ALA A 116 -6.37 -1.90 -23.12
C ALA A 116 -5.99 -3.37 -23.38
N LEU A 117 -6.31 -4.28 -22.45
CA LEU A 117 -6.01 -5.70 -22.62
C LEU A 117 -6.77 -6.31 -23.81
N ARG A 118 -8.03 -5.93 -24.03
CA ARG A 118 -8.79 -6.30 -25.23
C ARG A 118 -8.14 -5.80 -26.51
N SER A 119 -7.66 -4.55 -26.51
CA SER A 119 -6.96 -3.98 -27.68
C SER A 119 -5.65 -4.70 -28.01
N LEU A 120 -5.03 -5.34 -27.01
CA LEU A 120 -3.84 -6.17 -27.16
C LEU A 120 -4.14 -7.62 -27.55
N GLY A 121 -5.41 -7.97 -27.81
CA GLY A 121 -5.82 -9.33 -28.17
C GLY A 121 -5.88 -10.31 -26.99
N TRP A 122 -5.81 -9.81 -25.76
CA TRP A 122 -6.06 -10.60 -24.56
C TRP A 122 -7.53 -10.48 -24.15
N ASP A 123 -8.40 -11.25 -24.78
CA ASP A 123 -9.83 -11.36 -24.46
C ASP A 123 -10.17 -12.64 -23.68
N ALA A 124 -9.31 -13.67 -23.77
CA ALA A 124 -9.47 -14.95 -23.10
C ALA A 124 -9.52 -14.80 -21.56
N GLY A 125 -10.72 -14.81 -21.00
CA GLY A 125 -10.95 -14.76 -19.55
C GLY A 125 -11.42 -13.40 -19.02
N LEU A 126 -11.26 -12.32 -19.79
CA LEU A 126 -11.70 -10.98 -19.38
C LEU A 126 -13.23 -10.89 -19.36
N GLY A 127 -13.79 -10.55 -18.21
CA GLY A 127 -15.24 -10.48 -18.03
C GLY A 127 -15.96 -11.82 -18.16
N ARG A 128 -15.28 -12.99 -18.00
CA ARG A 128 -15.97 -14.27 -17.76
C ARG A 128 -16.78 -14.26 -16.46
N HIS A 129 -16.37 -13.39 -15.54
CA HIS A 129 -16.98 -13.13 -14.27
C HIS A 129 -17.85 -11.86 -14.36
N LYS A 130 -18.90 -11.89 -15.20
CA LYS A 130 -19.85 -10.77 -15.37
C LYS A 130 -20.75 -10.65 -14.14
N VAL A 131 -20.21 -10.16 -13.04
CA VAL A 131 -21.03 -9.63 -11.95
C VAL A 131 -20.85 -8.13 -12.01
N GLU A 132 -21.89 -7.41 -12.39
CA GLU A 132 -21.86 -5.96 -12.38
C GLU A 132 -21.60 -5.50 -10.94
N PHE A 133 -20.49 -4.80 -10.72
CA PHE A 133 -20.10 -4.35 -9.39
C PHE A 133 -21.09 -3.30 -8.88
N ASP A 134 -21.98 -3.74 -7.99
CA ASP A 134 -22.97 -2.92 -7.30
C ASP A 134 -22.81 -3.17 -5.79
N ILE A 135 -22.37 -2.15 -5.05
CA ILE A 135 -22.16 -2.24 -3.60
C ILE A 135 -23.44 -2.63 -2.83
N THR A 136 -24.61 -2.41 -3.41
CA THR A 136 -25.91 -2.74 -2.81
C THR A 136 -26.36 -4.17 -3.08
N ARG A 137 -25.98 -4.76 -4.23
CA ARG A 137 -26.39 -6.12 -4.64
C ARG A 137 -25.29 -7.16 -4.51
N TRP A 138 -24.03 -6.77 -4.66
CA TRP A 138 -22.87 -7.64 -4.59
C TRP A 138 -21.75 -7.02 -3.77
N CYS A 139 -21.49 -7.61 -2.60
CA CYS A 139 -20.32 -7.28 -1.80
C CYS A 139 -19.11 -8.07 -2.33
N PRO A 140 -17.96 -7.43 -2.62
CA PRO A 140 -16.76 -8.12 -3.11
C PRO A 140 -16.17 -9.11 -2.09
N LEU A 141 -16.63 -9.06 -0.83
CA LEU A 141 -16.29 -9.97 0.26
C LEU A 141 -17.20 -11.21 0.33
N THR A 142 -18.34 -11.21 -0.39
CA THR A 142 -19.33 -12.30 -0.38
C THR A 142 -19.39 -12.96 -1.78
N PRO A 143 -18.97 -14.23 -1.93
CA PRO A 143 -18.75 -14.83 -3.24
C PRO A 143 -20.00 -15.48 -3.85
N PRO A 144 -20.42 -15.09 -5.06
CA PRO A 144 -20.97 -16.03 -6.04
C PRO A 144 -19.83 -16.87 -6.67
N VAL A 145 -20.15 -18.06 -7.20
CA VAL A 145 -19.17 -18.96 -7.87
C VAL A 145 -18.40 -18.24 -8.99
N ALA A 146 -19.06 -17.28 -9.64
CA ALA A 146 -18.48 -16.45 -10.68
C ALA A 146 -17.58 -15.30 -10.15
N ALA A 147 -17.28 -15.17 -8.86
CA ALA A 147 -16.40 -14.10 -8.37
C ALA A 147 -15.36 -14.57 -7.33
N SER A 148 -15.01 -15.86 -7.36
CA SER A 148 -14.11 -16.50 -6.38
C SER A 148 -12.76 -15.80 -6.16
N TRP A 149 -12.21 -15.13 -7.20
CA TRP A 149 -10.91 -14.46 -7.12
C TRP A 149 -10.95 -13.03 -6.57
N SER A 150 -12.12 -12.38 -6.54
CA SER A 150 -12.27 -10.98 -6.09
C SER A 150 -11.71 -10.78 -4.68
N ARG A 151 -12.14 -11.64 -3.76
CA ARG A 151 -11.74 -11.57 -2.34
C ARG A 151 -10.24 -11.80 -2.15
N ALA A 152 -9.66 -12.75 -2.89
CA ALA A 152 -8.23 -13.02 -2.83
C ALA A 152 -7.41 -11.80 -3.25
N LEU A 153 -7.79 -11.14 -4.35
CA LEU A 153 -7.10 -9.93 -4.83
C LEU A 153 -7.19 -8.77 -3.84
N VAL A 154 -8.35 -8.56 -3.23
CA VAL A 154 -8.53 -7.54 -2.18
C VAL A 154 -7.65 -7.84 -0.97
N PHE A 155 -7.63 -9.09 -0.48
CA PHE A 155 -6.80 -9.46 0.66
C PHE A 155 -5.31 -9.43 0.36
N VAL A 156 -4.88 -9.76 -0.86
CA VAL A 156 -3.49 -9.58 -1.28
C VAL A 156 -3.09 -8.12 -1.19
N THR A 157 -3.90 -7.19 -1.70
CA THR A 157 -3.58 -5.76 -1.61
C THR A 157 -3.56 -5.26 -0.17
N LEU A 158 -4.57 -5.62 0.63
CA LEU A 158 -4.64 -5.21 2.05
C LEU A 158 -3.46 -5.78 2.85
N GLY A 159 -3.18 -7.08 2.69
CA GLY A 159 -2.08 -7.76 3.36
C GLY A 159 -0.71 -7.20 2.95
N HIS A 160 -0.52 -6.91 1.66
CA HIS A 160 0.70 -6.28 1.15
C HIS A 160 0.93 -4.91 1.80
N PHE A 161 -0.06 -4.03 1.78
CA PHE A 161 0.06 -2.71 2.42
C PHE A 161 0.22 -2.80 3.95
N ALA A 162 -0.48 -3.72 4.60
CA ALA A 162 -0.33 -3.95 6.04
C ALA A 162 1.08 -4.43 6.40
N CYS A 163 1.65 -5.35 5.60
CA CYS A 163 3.01 -5.86 5.77
C CYS A 163 4.04 -4.73 5.60
N CYS A 164 4.04 -4.02 4.46
CA CYS A 164 4.98 -2.93 4.23
C CYS A 164 4.83 -1.78 5.25
N LEU A 165 3.61 -1.52 5.72
CA LEU A 165 3.37 -0.56 6.78
C LEU A 165 3.93 -1.05 8.11
N GLY A 166 3.74 -2.32 8.44
CA GLY A 166 4.30 -2.99 9.61
C GLY A 166 5.82 -2.88 9.64
N ASP A 167 6.50 -3.20 8.53
CA ASP A 167 7.95 -3.08 8.40
C ASP A 167 8.44 -1.63 8.62
N THR A 168 7.70 -0.66 8.08
CA THR A 168 8.00 0.77 8.29
C THR A 168 7.80 1.16 9.75
N LEU A 169 6.72 0.70 10.38
CA LEU A 169 6.41 1.05 11.77
C LEU A 169 7.38 0.40 12.75
N ALA A 170 7.75 -0.86 12.51
CA ALA A 170 8.74 -1.56 13.31
C ALA A 170 10.08 -0.82 13.25
N SER A 171 10.61 -0.54 12.05
CA SER A 171 11.90 0.13 11.90
C SER A 171 11.96 1.59 12.42
N GLU A 172 10.82 2.27 12.52
CA GLU A 172 10.77 3.66 13.02
C GLU A 172 10.37 3.79 14.50
N LEU A 173 9.58 2.83 15.04
CA LEU A 173 9.14 2.83 16.44
C LEU A 173 10.01 1.95 17.34
N ASP A 174 10.79 1.00 16.81
CA ASP A 174 11.66 0.13 17.63
C ASP A 174 12.69 0.94 18.43
N ILE A 175 13.13 2.09 17.93
CA ILE A 175 14.04 3.00 18.65
C ILE A 175 13.43 3.59 19.92
N LEU A 176 12.09 3.66 20.04
CA LEU A 176 11.40 4.06 21.27
C LEU A 176 11.34 2.95 22.32
N SER A 177 11.62 1.69 21.94
CA SER A 177 11.54 0.55 22.84
C SER A 177 12.71 0.55 23.82
N ARG A 178 12.44 0.87 25.10
CA ARG A 178 13.38 0.66 26.21
C ARG A 178 13.70 -0.82 26.49
N SER A 179 12.97 -1.75 25.90
CA SER A 179 13.18 -3.20 26.04
C SER A 179 14.04 -3.73 24.89
N ARG A 180 15.10 -4.48 25.23
CA ARG A 180 16.03 -5.07 24.26
C ARG A 180 15.26 -5.95 23.25
N PRO A 181 15.39 -5.72 21.93
CA PRO A 181 14.71 -6.52 20.91
C PRO A 181 15.12 -8.00 21.02
N ILE A 182 14.18 -8.93 20.80
CA ILE A 182 14.41 -10.36 20.98
C ILE A 182 14.45 -11.01 19.59
N LEU A 183 15.52 -11.74 19.27
CA LEU A 183 15.66 -12.41 17.97
C LEU A 183 14.72 -13.63 17.92
N ILE A 184 13.81 -13.70 16.94
CA ILE A 184 12.80 -14.79 16.85
C ILE A 184 13.47 -16.17 16.76
N SER A 185 14.61 -16.26 16.07
CA SER A 185 15.31 -17.53 15.86
C SER A 185 16.05 -18.06 17.09
N THR A 186 16.35 -17.21 18.08
CA THR A 186 17.14 -17.61 19.27
C THR A 186 16.52 -17.23 20.60
N LEU A 187 15.41 -16.49 20.61
CA LEU A 187 14.74 -15.94 21.79
C LEU A 187 15.67 -15.18 22.75
N LYS A 188 16.82 -14.69 22.24
CA LYS A 188 17.81 -13.95 23.02
C LYS A 188 17.67 -12.44 22.78
N PRO A 189 17.83 -11.63 23.83
CA PRO A 189 17.85 -10.17 23.70
C PRO A 189 19.09 -9.76 22.93
N VAL A 190 18.90 -9.07 21.80
CA VAL A 190 19.94 -8.53 20.94
C VAL A 190 20.02 -7.00 21.10
N PRO A 191 21.16 -6.39 20.75
CA PRO A 191 21.27 -4.93 20.73
C PRO A 191 20.22 -4.30 19.81
N PRO A 192 19.75 -3.09 20.13
CA PRO A 192 19.00 -2.26 19.17
C PRO A 192 19.76 -2.19 17.84
N GLU A 193 19.07 -2.22 16.70
CA GLU A 193 19.61 -2.25 15.31
C GLU A 193 19.93 -3.65 14.72
N THR A 194 19.56 -4.76 15.36
CA THR A 194 19.76 -6.09 14.74
C THR A 194 18.60 -6.44 13.78
N ASN A 195 18.90 -6.64 12.49
CA ASN A 195 17.94 -7.16 11.49
C ASN A 195 17.28 -8.46 12.00
N GLY A 196 15.99 -8.41 12.32
CA GLY A 196 15.19 -9.57 12.77
C GLY A 196 14.82 -9.61 14.26
N GLY A 197 15.06 -8.52 15.02
CA GLY A 197 14.57 -8.38 16.39
C GLY A 197 13.09 -7.97 16.46
N LEU A 198 12.27 -8.68 17.24
CA LEU A 198 10.92 -8.25 17.60
C LEU A 198 10.94 -7.48 18.91
N SER A 199 10.38 -6.27 18.93
CA SER A 199 10.04 -5.55 20.16
C SER A 199 8.57 -5.75 20.53
N VAL A 200 8.33 -5.97 21.83
CA VAL A 200 6.99 -6.11 22.44
C VAL A 200 6.10 -4.90 22.15
N VAL A 201 6.69 -3.71 22.07
CA VAL A 201 5.96 -2.47 21.73
C VAL A 201 5.58 -2.44 20.24
N GLY A 202 6.47 -2.91 19.36
CA GLY A 202 6.18 -3.07 17.93
C GLY A 202 5.04 -4.05 17.68
N THR A 203 5.00 -5.16 18.43
CA THR A 203 3.92 -6.15 18.38
C THR A 203 2.61 -5.58 18.91
N LEU A 204 2.61 -4.87 20.05
CA LEU A 204 1.42 -4.24 20.61
C LEU A 204 0.87 -3.09 19.75
N ALA A 205 1.74 -2.30 19.11
CA ALA A 205 1.33 -1.27 18.16
C ALA A 205 0.75 -1.84 16.85
N SER A 206 1.06 -3.09 16.51
CA SER A 206 0.44 -3.82 15.40
C SER A 206 -0.96 -4.32 15.78
N VAL A 207 -1.11 -4.88 16.99
CA VAL A 207 -2.41 -5.37 17.52
C VAL A 207 -3.38 -4.23 17.83
N GLY A 208 -2.93 -3.13 18.43
CA GLY A 208 -3.78 -2.00 18.83
C GLY A 208 -4.43 -1.24 17.65
N ARG A 209 -3.93 -1.41 16.42
CA ARG A 209 -4.57 -0.86 15.21
C ARG A 209 -5.71 -1.75 14.70
N CYS A 210 -5.69 -3.04 15.03
CA CYS A 210 -6.74 -3.97 14.66
C CYS A 210 -8.01 -3.76 15.50
N SER A 211 -7.87 -3.29 16.74
CA SER A 211 -8.98 -3.07 17.69
C SER A 211 -9.65 -1.69 17.61
N LEU A 212 -9.14 -0.76 16.79
CA LEU A 212 -9.75 0.55 16.51
C LEU A 212 -10.70 0.53 15.29
N TRP A 213 -10.99 -0.66 14.77
CA TRP A 213 -11.90 -0.91 13.64
C TRP A 213 -12.92 -2.02 13.96
N GLY A 214 -13.25 -2.18 15.25
CA GLY A 214 -14.38 -2.98 15.73
C GLY A 214 -15.61 -2.10 15.99
#